data_AF-A0A534U5T4-F1
#
_entry.id   AF-A0A534U5T4-F1
#
_cell.length_a   1.000
_cell.length_b   1.000
_cell.length_c   1.000
_cell.angle_alpha   90.00
_cell.angle_beta   90.00
_cell.angle_gamma   90.00
#
_symmetry.space_group_name_H-M   'P 1'
#
loop_
_entity.id
_entity.type
_entity.pdbx_description
1 polymer ?
#
loop_
_entity_poly.entity_id
_entity_poly.type
_entity_poly.pdbx_seq_one_letter_code
_entity_poly.pdbx_strand_id
1 'polypeptide(L)'
;MLWALVGSLTAIELSWHVQELGRTIFAIFFAAAILLPRARPVCRVIWLAGGAMQFWLERTHPTYNTVHYAAMTLPPLSSVAFHTFDLLRHFGTLKPDIPLLIVAGILAAMSLGNERWFWCAVLGSHLGVIWLLASNSGILEGIGAVWPRRVLMLDFICAAACVAAVRARRRSAPIVISLLAVGCVWQFGSTVEWASKRLDYLNMGWAFPMPYTQTTLDCAVPIMSTDWFKELRATVDDGRKVLLLYNLTSFDENNTDPAGVIERLYLHLGHERFMSTVYVFGDDRIRWNELPIRPMSEVDSTLASLTPDEVEAYYLYHPNDDRADWPMAAKHQQEMGVLFDAVRTHFDVEWHERRMDIQGRVLMHFALRPHDNVNGGLAPTDHLFGTYDESPATCSTQRRASDAF
;
A
#
# COMPACT_ATOMS: atom_id res chain seq x y z
N MET A 1 -16.06 -36.99 -9.83
CA MET A 1 -17.20 -36.09 -10.05
C MET A 1 -17.39 -35.22 -8.82
N LEU A 2 -17.79 -35.79 -7.67
CA LEU A 2 -17.93 -35.06 -6.40
C LEU A 2 -16.70 -34.20 -6.06
N TRP A 3 -15.50 -34.79 -6.07
CA TRP A 3 -14.26 -34.04 -5.83
C TRP A 3 -13.94 -32.94 -6.84
N ALA A 4 -14.32 -33.13 -8.11
CA ALA A 4 -14.13 -32.10 -9.14
C ALA A 4 -15.09 -30.94 -8.92
N LEU A 5 -16.34 -31.23 -8.53
CA LEU A 5 -17.34 -30.23 -8.21
C LEU A 5 -16.98 -29.46 -6.92
N VAL A 6 -16.69 -30.17 -5.83
CA VAL A 6 -16.27 -29.57 -4.55
C VAL A 6 -15.02 -28.74 -4.75
N GLY A 7 -14.00 -29.28 -5.41
CA GLY A 7 -12.78 -28.53 -5.72
C GLY A 7 -13.03 -27.27 -6.55
N SER A 8 -13.91 -27.34 -7.57
CA SER A 8 -14.28 -26.15 -8.34
C SER A 8 -14.99 -25.10 -7.50
N LEU A 9 -15.96 -25.49 -6.68
CA LEU A 9 -16.71 -24.57 -5.82
C LEU A 9 -15.81 -23.92 -4.76
N THR A 10 -14.93 -24.70 -4.14
CA THR A 10 -13.94 -24.17 -3.19
C THR A 10 -12.98 -23.21 -3.87
N ALA A 11 -12.51 -23.53 -5.08
CA ALA A 11 -11.59 -22.66 -5.80
C ALA A 11 -12.28 -21.36 -6.26
N ILE A 12 -13.55 -21.43 -6.67
CA ILE A 12 -14.39 -20.26 -6.93
C ILE A 12 -14.51 -19.40 -5.66
N GLU A 13 -14.95 -19.97 -4.54
CA GLU A 13 -15.09 -19.23 -3.28
C GLU A 13 -13.77 -18.57 -2.87
N LEU A 14 -12.67 -19.33 -2.83
CA LEU A 14 -11.36 -18.81 -2.46
C LEU A 14 -10.86 -17.71 -3.40
N SER A 15 -11.23 -17.75 -4.68
CA SER A 15 -10.80 -16.71 -5.63
C SER A 15 -11.33 -15.31 -5.30
N TRP A 16 -12.46 -15.22 -4.60
CA TRP A 16 -13.02 -13.95 -4.11
C TRP A 16 -12.29 -13.39 -2.89
N HIS A 17 -11.56 -14.25 -2.17
CA HIS A 17 -10.75 -13.89 -0.99
C HIS A 17 -9.30 -13.55 -1.35
N VAL A 18 -8.88 -13.82 -2.58
CA VAL A 18 -7.56 -13.45 -3.11
C VAL A 18 -7.74 -12.16 -3.92
N GLN A 19 -6.91 -11.14 -3.68
CA GLN A 19 -6.93 -9.88 -4.46
C GLN A 19 -7.05 -10.14 -5.96
N GLU A 20 -7.73 -9.23 -6.66
CA GLU A 20 -8.00 -9.00 -8.10
C GLU A 20 -7.51 -9.98 -9.19
N LEU A 21 -6.36 -10.63 -9.06
CA LEU A 21 -5.90 -11.68 -9.98
C LEU A 21 -6.36 -13.09 -9.59
N GLY A 22 -6.79 -13.33 -8.34
CA GLY A 22 -7.50 -14.56 -7.99
C GLY A 22 -8.73 -14.80 -8.87
N ARG A 23 -9.37 -13.70 -9.25
CA ARG A 23 -10.53 -13.60 -10.12
C ARG A 23 -10.32 -14.14 -11.54
N THR A 24 -9.07 -14.34 -12.00
CA THR A 24 -8.77 -14.95 -13.31
C THR A 24 -8.84 -16.48 -13.31
N ILE A 25 -9.31 -17.11 -12.22
CA ILE A 25 -9.39 -18.57 -12.10
C ILE A 25 -10.27 -19.23 -13.18
N PHE A 26 -11.20 -18.48 -13.79
CA PHE A 26 -11.96 -18.96 -14.95
C PHE A 26 -11.05 -19.45 -16.10
N ALA A 27 -9.88 -18.81 -16.30
CA ALA A 27 -8.92 -19.20 -17.33
C ALA A 27 -8.33 -20.59 -17.06
N ILE A 28 -8.10 -20.93 -15.78
CA ILE A 28 -7.61 -22.25 -15.36
C ILE A 28 -8.68 -23.31 -15.67
N PHE A 29 -9.95 -23.03 -15.34
CA PHE A 29 -11.05 -23.94 -15.61
C PHE A 29 -11.25 -24.19 -17.11
N PHE A 30 -11.22 -23.15 -17.94
CA PHE A 30 -11.32 -23.30 -19.39
C PHE A 30 -10.13 -24.07 -19.97
N ALA A 31 -8.91 -23.74 -19.55
CA ALA A 31 -7.72 -24.48 -19.98
C ALA A 31 -7.80 -25.96 -19.56
N ALA A 32 -8.22 -26.26 -18.33
CA ALA A 32 -8.37 -27.62 -17.82
C ALA A 32 -9.42 -28.40 -18.62
N ALA A 33 -10.57 -27.79 -18.89
CA ALA A 33 -11.65 -28.42 -19.62
C ALA A 33 -11.30 -28.77 -21.07
N ILE A 34 -10.42 -27.99 -21.72
CA ILE A 34 -10.06 -28.16 -23.13
C ILE A 34 -8.78 -29.02 -23.24
N LEU A 35 -7.74 -28.68 -22.51
CA LEU A 35 -6.37 -29.11 -22.78
C LEU A 35 -5.90 -30.30 -21.93
N LEU A 36 -6.59 -30.68 -20.85
CA LEU A 36 -6.19 -31.85 -20.05
C LEU A 36 -6.57 -33.16 -20.76
N PRO A 37 -5.61 -33.96 -21.25
CA PRO A 37 -5.88 -35.08 -22.16
C PRO A 37 -6.67 -36.22 -21.51
N ARG A 38 -6.52 -36.45 -20.20
CA ARG A 38 -7.13 -37.57 -19.47
C ARG A 38 -8.35 -37.19 -18.63
N ALA A 39 -8.86 -35.97 -18.81
CA ALA A 39 -10.02 -35.50 -18.08
C ALA A 39 -11.30 -36.21 -18.54
N ARG A 40 -12.04 -36.79 -17.58
CA ARG A 40 -13.36 -37.41 -17.84
C ARG A 40 -14.33 -36.36 -18.41
N PRO A 41 -15.20 -36.70 -19.38
CA PRO A 41 -16.13 -35.74 -19.99
C PRO A 41 -16.96 -34.94 -18.97
N VAL A 42 -17.49 -35.62 -17.95
CA VAL A 42 -18.26 -34.98 -16.87
C VAL A 42 -17.44 -33.94 -16.12
N CYS A 43 -16.14 -34.17 -15.90
CA CYS A 43 -15.27 -33.19 -15.22
C CYS A 43 -15.02 -31.97 -16.13
N ARG A 44 -14.90 -32.17 -17.45
CA ARG A 44 -14.80 -31.06 -18.41
C ARG A 44 -16.05 -30.19 -18.39
N VAL A 45 -17.24 -30.79 -18.35
CA VAL A 45 -18.50 -30.04 -18.23
C VAL A 45 -18.56 -29.25 -16.93
N ILE A 46 -18.20 -29.87 -15.80
CA ILE A 46 -18.13 -29.19 -14.50
C ILE A 46 -17.17 -28.00 -14.54
N TRP A 47 -15.98 -28.17 -15.11
CA TRP A 47 -15.01 -27.08 -15.22
C TRP A 47 -15.45 -25.99 -16.20
N LEU A 48 -16.06 -26.33 -17.34
CA LEU A 48 -16.65 -25.33 -18.25
C LEU A 48 -17.73 -24.51 -17.54
N ALA A 49 -18.64 -25.17 -16.82
CA ALA A 49 -19.70 -24.52 -16.07
C ALA A 49 -19.13 -23.62 -14.95
N GLY A 50 -18.13 -24.12 -14.21
CA GLY A 50 -17.45 -23.33 -13.17
C GLY A 50 -16.70 -22.12 -13.73
N GLY A 51 -15.99 -22.29 -14.85
CA GLY A 51 -15.31 -21.20 -15.54
C GLY A 51 -16.29 -20.14 -16.08
N ALA A 52 -17.41 -20.58 -16.68
CA ALA A 52 -18.45 -19.68 -17.16
C ALA A 52 -19.15 -18.93 -16.01
N MET A 53 -19.43 -19.62 -14.91
CA MET A 53 -20.01 -19.01 -13.70
C MET A 53 -19.07 -17.96 -13.12
N GLN A 54 -17.78 -18.28 -12.93
CA GLN A 54 -16.83 -17.30 -12.40
C GLN A 54 -16.69 -16.10 -13.35
N PHE A 55 -16.53 -16.35 -14.65
CA PHE A 55 -16.45 -15.27 -15.64
C PHE A 55 -17.69 -14.36 -15.62
N TRP A 56 -18.87 -14.94 -15.45
CA TRP A 56 -20.12 -14.19 -15.29
C TRP A 56 -20.11 -13.37 -14.00
N LEU A 57 -19.76 -13.95 -12.86
CA LEU A 57 -19.70 -13.25 -11.57
C LEU A 57 -18.72 -12.08 -11.60
N GLU A 58 -17.54 -12.23 -12.22
CA GLU A 58 -16.58 -11.13 -12.37
C GLU A 58 -17.13 -9.98 -13.20
N ARG A 59 -17.87 -10.30 -14.27
CA ARG A 59 -18.52 -9.29 -15.11
C ARG A 59 -19.68 -8.59 -14.40
N THR A 60 -20.38 -9.30 -13.52
CA THR A 60 -21.54 -8.76 -12.78
C THR A 60 -21.13 -7.96 -11.55
N HIS A 61 -20.00 -8.30 -10.92
CA HIS A 61 -19.49 -7.65 -9.72
C HIS A 61 -18.08 -7.09 -9.93
N PRO A 62 -17.91 -6.14 -10.87
CA PRO A 62 -16.61 -5.54 -11.12
C PRO A 62 -16.20 -4.66 -9.93
N THR A 63 -14.94 -4.80 -9.53
CA THR A 63 -14.21 -3.89 -8.65
C THR A 63 -13.57 -2.76 -9.44
N TYR A 64 -13.10 -1.74 -8.72
CA TYR A 64 -12.26 -0.69 -9.30
C TYR A 64 -11.14 -1.28 -10.18
N ASN A 65 -10.35 -2.23 -9.68
CA ASN A 65 -9.21 -2.78 -10.43
C ASN A 65 -9.65 -3.67 -11.61
N THR A 66 -10.68 -4.51 -11.47
CA THR A 66 -11.14 -5.37 -12.59
C THR A 66 -11.66 -4.56 -13.77
N VAL A 67 -12.27 -3.38 -13.55
CA VAL A 67 -12.66 -2.46 -14.63
C VAL A 67 -11.43 -1.97 -15.38
N HIS A 68 -10.37 -1.55 -14.66
CA HIS A 68 -9.11 -1.11 -15.27
C HIS A 68 -8.44 -2.25 -16.05
N TYR A 69 -8.40 -3.46 -15.48
CA TYR A 69 -7.81 -4.63 -16.14
C TYR A 69 -8.56 -5.03 -17.41
N ALA A 70 -9.90 -4.93 -17.40
CA ALA A 70 -10.72 -5.20 -18.56
C ALA A 70 -10.53 -4.16 -19.69
N ALA A 71 -10.02 -2.96 -19.37
CA ALA A 71 -9.74 -1.90 -20.32
C ALA A 71 -8.32 -1.92 -20.90
N MET A 72 -7.45 -2.81 -20.41
CA MET A 72 -6.07 -2.92 -20.90
C MET A 72 -6.01 -3.25 -22.39
N THR A 73 -5.08 -2.63 -23.09
CA THR A 73 -4.87 -2.82 -24.52
C THR A 73 -3.48 -3.37 -24.82
N LEU A 74 -3.34 -4.01 -25.98
CA LEU A 74 -2.01 -4.41 -26.45
C LEU A 74 -1.23 -3.15 -26.85
N PRO A 75 0.02 -2.99 -26.40
CA PRO A 75 0.86 -1.88 -26.81
C PRO A 75 1.22 -2.01 -28.31
N PRO A 76 1.65 -0.91 -28.96
CA PRO A 76 2.17 -0.95 -30.32
C PRO A 76 3.32 -1.96 -30.46
N LEU A 77 3.39 -2.66 -31.60
CA LEU A 77 4.44 -3.67 -31.85
C LEU A 77 5.87 -3.12 -31.68
N SER A 78 6.06 -1.83 -31.94
CA SER A 78 7.34 -1.13 -31.79
C SER A 78 7.82 -1.04 -30.34
N SER A 79 6.93 -1.06 -29.34
CA SER A 79 7.29 -0.96 -27.92
C SER A 79 7.30 -2.31 -27.18
N VAL A 80 6.88 -3.40 -27.84
CA VAL A 80 6.83 -4.74 -27.23
C VAL A 80 8.17 -5.16 -26.64
N ALA A 81 9.26 -4.97 -27.39
CA ALA A 81 10.61 -5.33 -26.92
C ALA A 81 11.02 -4.50 -25.69
N PHE A 82 10.68 -3.22 -25.68
CA PHE A 82 10.97 -2.32 -24.56
C PHE A 82 10.21 -2.74 -23.30
N HIS A 83 8.88 -2.91 -23.38
CA HIS A 83 8.08 -3.34 -22.22
C HIS A 83 8.48 -4.73 -21.70
N THR A 84 8.85 -5.64 -22.61
CA THR A 84 9.34 -6.97 -22.22
C THR A 84 10.66 -6.88 -21.49
N PHE A 85 11.59 -6.06 -21.98
CA PHE A 85 12.88 -5.85 -21.33
C PHE A 85 12.72 -5.19 -19.96
N ASP A 86 11.85 -4.18 -19.86
CA ASP A 86 11.55 -3.49 -18.60
C ASP A 86 10.92 -4.45 -17.57
N LEU A 87 9.99 -5.32 -18.00
CA LEU A 87 9.43 -6.36 -17.15
C LEU A 87 10.47 -7.38 -16.67
N LEU A 88 11.38 -7.82 -17.55
CA LEU A 88 12.45 -8.73 -17.18
C LEU A 88 13.45 -8.08 -16.20
N ARG A 89 13.79 -6.80 -16.42
CA ARG A 89 14.60 -6.02 -15.49
C ARG A 89 13.91 -5.93 -14.13
N HIS A 90 12.61 -5.61 -14.11
CA HIS A 90 11.82 -5.52 -12.89
C HIS A 90 11.77 -6.84 -12.13
N PHE A 91 11.53 -7.98 -12.81
CA PHE A 91 11.63 -9.28 -12.15
C PHE A 91 13.01 -9.55 -11.57
N GLY A 92 14.08 -9.08 -12.22
CA GLY A 92 15.44 -9.16 -11.69
C GLY A 92 15.69 -8.32 -10.43
N THR A 93 14.93 -7.24 -10.21
CA THR A 93 15.05 -6.35 -9.03
C THR A 93 14.13 -6.75 -7.88
N LEU A 94 13.06 -7.50 -8.15
CA LEU A 94 12.20 -8.12 -7.14
C LEU A 94 12.99 -9.20 -6.38
N LYS A 95 13.75 -8.78 -5.36
CA LYS A 95 14.45 -9.65 -4.39
C LYS A 95 13.41 -10.35 -3.49
N PRO A 96 12.59 -11.33 -3.95
CA PRO A 96 12.99 -12.76 -3.94
C PRO A 96 12.27 -13.70 -4.96
N ASP A 97 12.74 -14.95 -5.09
CA ASP A 97 12.18 -16.21 -5.68
C ASP A 97 11.54 -16.21 -7.08
N ILE A 98 10.85 -15.16 -7.47
CA ILE A 98 9.97 -15.10 -8.64
C ILE A 98 10.73 -15.46 -9.93
N PRO A 99 11.94 -14.95 -10.22
CA PRO A 99 12.63 -15.30 -11.46
C PRO A 99 12.99 -16.78 -11.55
N LEU A 100 13.52 -17.36 -10.46
CA LEU A 100 13.94 -18.77 -10.45
C LEU A 100 12.74 -19.71 -10.43
N LEU A 101 11.69 -19.36 -9.68
CA LEU A 101 10.44 -20.10 -9.66
C LEU A 101 9.72 -20.06 -11.01
N ILE A 102 9.68 -18.90 -11.69
CA ILE A 102 9.13 -18.77 -13.04
C ILE A 102 9.94 -19.63 -14.03
N VAL A 103 11.27 -19.53 -14.03
CA VAL A 103 12.12 -20.34 -14.92
C VAL A 103 11.92 -21.83 -14.64
N ALA A 104 11.93 -22.25 -13.37
CA ALA A 104 11.67 -23.63 -12.98
C ALA A 104 10.26 -24.09 -13.41
N GLY A 105 9.24 -23.25 -13.23
CA GLY A 105 7.86 -23.50 -13.63
C GLY A 105 7.70 -23.66 -15.14
N ILE A 106 8.34 -22.81 -15.94
CA ILE A 106 8.36 -22.91 -17.41
C ILE A 106 9.02 -24.24 -17.84
N LEU A 107 10.21 -24.55 -17.31
CA LEU A 107 10.92 -25.80 -17.62
C LEU A 107 10.11 -27.03 -17.19
N ALA A 108 9.45 -26.96 -16.03
CA ALA A 108 8.57 -27.99 -15.52
C ALA A 108 7.37 -28.20 -16.46
N ALA A 109 6.64 -27.13 -16.81
CA ALA A 109 5.48 -27.18 -17.69
C ALA A 109 5.82 -27.77 -19.07
N MET A 110 6.92 -27.33 -19.69
CA MET A 110 7.37 -27.85 -20.98
C MET A 110 7.72 -29.35 -20.92
N SER A 111 8.09 -29.87 -19.74
CA SER A 111 8.48 -31.27 -19.54
C SER A 111 7.33 -32.23 -19.22
N LEU A 112 6.10 -31.74 -19.01
CA LEU A 112 4.95 -32.51 -18.54
C LEU A 112 4.24 -33.38 -19.62
N GLY A 113 4.97 -33.80 -20.66
CA GLY A 113 4.48 -34.73 -21.68
C GLY A 113 3.15 -34.28 -22.29
N ASN A 114 2.11 -35.13 -22.21
CA ASN A 114 0.81 -34.84 -22.80
C ASN A 114 0.05 -33.70 -22.09
N GLU A 115 0.40 -33.38 -20.85
CA GLU A 115 -0.24 -32.30 -20.08
C GLU A 115 0.43 -30.93 -20.30
N ARG A 116 1.53 -30.89 -21.07
CA ARG A 116 2.32 -29.66 -21.30
C ARG A 116 1.47 -28.50 -21.81
N TRP A 117 0.49 -28.78 -22.67
CA TRP A 117 -0.33 -27.73 -23.27
C TRP A 117 -1.24 -27.05 -22.26
N PHE A 118 -1.79 -27.82 -21.30
CA PHE A 118 -2.54 -27.25 -20.18
C PHE A 118 -1.66 -26.32 -19.34
N TRP A 119 -0.50 -26.82 -18.90
CA TRP A 119 0.41 -26.05 -18.04
C TRP A 119 0.98 -24.81 -18.75
N CYS A 120 1.41 -24.94 -20.00
CA CYS A 120 1.89 -23.81 -20.80
C CYS A 120 0.79 -22.78 -21.08
N ALA A 121 -0.46 -23.20 -21.31
CA ALA A 121 -1.57 -22.27 -21.53
C ALA A 121 -1.89 -21.47 -20.26
N VAL A 122 -1.94 -22.13 -19.09
CA VAL A 122 -2.21 -21.47 -17.82
C VAL A 122 -1.06 -20.54 -17.40
N LEU A 123 0.19 -20.97 -17.54
CA LEU A 123 1.35 -20.11 -17.31
C LEU A 123 1.39 -18.92 -18.27
N GLY A 124 1.20 -19.19 -19.56
CA GLY A 124 1.23 -18.19 -20.61
C GLY A 124 0.13 -17.14 -20.46
N SER A 125 -1.07 -17.53 -20.04
CA SER A 125 -2.16 -16.58 -19.81
C SER A 125 -1.84 -15.62 -18.66
N HIS A 126 -1.32 -16.13 -17.53
CA HIS A 126 -0.98 -15.29 -16.39
C HIS A 126 0.26 -14.41 -16.66
N LEU A 127 1.28 -14.94 -17.34
CA LEU A 127 2.40 -14.14 -17.84
C LEU A 127 1.92 -13.04 -18.79
N GLY A 128 0.95 -13.35 -19.68
CA GLY A 128 0.35 -12.39 -20.58
C GLY A 128 -0.41 -11.28 -19.86
N VAL A 129 -1.18 -11.61 -18.82
CA VAL A 129 -1.88 -10.62 -17.98
C VAL A 129 -0.88 -9.73 -17.24
N ILE A 130 0.17 -10.29 -16.65
CA ILE A 130 1.22 -9.51 -15.98
C ILE A 130 1.96 -8.61 -16.97
N TRP A 131 2.23 -9.11 -18.17
CA TRP A 131 2.86 -8.31 -19.23
C TRP A 131 1.95 -7.17 -19.71
N LEU A 132 0.65 -7.43 -19.90
CA LEU A 132 -0.33 -6.40 -20.22
C LEU A 132 -0.42 -5.34 -19.13
N LEU A 133 -0.44 -5.76 -17.86
CA LEU A 133 -0.40 -4.86 -16.72
C LEU A 133 0.85 -3.98 -16.75
N ALA A 134 2.02 -4.56 -17.03
CA ALA A 134 3.28 -3.85 -17.12
C ALA A 134 3.36 -2.87 -18.30
N SER A 135 2.68 -3.17 -19.41
CA SER A 135 2.75 -2.40 -20.65
C SER A 135 1.72 -1.29 -20.79
N ASN A 136 0.67 -1.28 -19.96
CA ASN A 136 -0.35 -0.23 -19.96
C ASN A 136 0.05 0.93 -19.04
N SER A 137 -0.58 2.10 -19.22
CA SER A 137 -0.29 3.31 -18.46
C SER A 137 -1.57 3.84 -17.83
N GLY A 138 -1.55 4.04 -16.51
CA GLY A 138 -2.74 4.44 -15.77
C GLY A 138 -2.55 4.28 -14.27
N ILE A 139 -3.58 4.64 -13.52
CA ILE A 139 -3.64 4.39 -12.08
C ILE A 139 -3.65 2.87 -11.87
N LEU A 140 -2.70 2.36 -11.09
CA LEU A 140 -2.51 0.92 -10.84
C LEU A 140 -2.17 0.09 -12.10
N GLU A 141 -1.58 0.72 -13.11
CA GLU A 141 -1.07 0.12 -14.35
C GLU A 141 0.40 0.54 -14.59
N GLY A 142 1.11 -0.20 -15.45
CA GLY A 142 2.53 0.00 -15.75
C GLY A 142 3.46 -0.85 -14.90
N ILE A 143 4.77 -0.71 -15.10
CA ILE A 143 5.76 -1.55 -14.40
C ILE A 143 5.67 -1.40 -12.88
N GLY A 144 5.38 -0.18 -12.41
CA GLY A 144 5.15 0.13 -11.01
C GLY A 144 3.90 -0.53 -10.43
N ALA A 145 3.04 -1.14 -11.24
CA ALA A 145 1.85 -1.87 -10.81
C ALA A 145 2.05 -3.39 -10.74
N VAL A 146 3.20 -3.91 -11.18
CA VAL A 146 3.58 -5.32 -11.08
C VAL A 146 4.18 -5.57 -9.70
N TRP A 147 3.31 -5.76 -8.71
CA TRP A 147 3.72 -6.09 -7.35
C TRP A 147 3.78 -7.61 -7.16
N PRO A 148 4.74 -8.17 -6.40
CA PRO A 148 4.76 -9.59 -6.04
C PRO A 148 3.40 -10.18 -5.62
N ARG A 149 2.57 -9.47 -4.85
CA ARG A 149 1.21 -9.95 -4.53
C ARG A 149 0.29 -10.14 -5.76
N ARG A 150 0.49 -9.34 -6.80
CA ARG A 150 -0.16 -9.46 -8.12
C ARG A 150 0.51 -10.52 -9.02
N VAL A 151 1.57 -11.18 -8.56
CA VAL A 151 2.21 -12.29 -9.28
C VAL A 151 1.99 -13.63 -8.56
N LEU A 152 1.42 -13.60 -7.36
CA LEU A 152 1.24 -14.77 -6.49
C LEU A 152 0.52 -15.96 -7.15
N MET A 153 -0.49 -15.70 -8.00
CA MET A 153 -1.16 -16.77 -8.76
C MET A 153 -0.18 -17.46 -9.72
N LEU A 154 0.67 -16.70 -10.41
CA LEU A 154 1.73 -17.24 -11.26
C LEU A 154 2.71 -18.08 -10.43
N ASP A 155 3.09 -17.63 -9.24
CA ASP A 155 3.97 -18.37 -8.33
C ASP A 155 3.37 -19.73 -7.95
N PHE A 156 2.09 -19.76 -7.58
CA PHE A 156 1.39 -21.01 -7.27
C PHE A 156 1.30 -21.94 -8.48
N ILE A 157 1.04 -21.41 -9.67
CA ILE A 157 1.02 -22.20 -10.92
C ILE A 157 2.42 -22.78 -11.19
N CYS A 158 3.47 -21.98 -11.06
CA CYS A 158 4.86 -22.41 -11.22
C CYS A 158 5.23 -23.52 -10.21
N ALA A 159 4.88 -23.33 -8.94
CA ALA A 159 5.10 -24.32 -7.89
C ALA A 159 4.35 -25.62 -8.18
N ALA A 160 3.07 -25.54 -8.59
CA ALA A 160 2.27 -26.69 -8.97
C ALA A 160 2.85 -27.45 -10.17
N ALA A 161 3.34 -26.73 -11.20
CA ALA A 161 4.01 -27.32 -12.35
C ALA A 161 5.31 -28.03 -11.93
N CYS A 162 6.12 -27.41 -11.07
CA CYS A 162 7.33 -28.01 -10.51
C CYS A 162 7.03 -29.31 -9.76
N VAL A 163 6.06 -29.29 -8.85
CA VAL A 163 5.60 -30.47 -8.11
C VAL A 163 5.13 -31.57 -9.06
N ALA A 164 4.34 -31.23 -10.08
CA ALA A 164 3.89 -32.19 -11.08
C ALA A 164 5.07 -32.83 -11.84
N ALA A 165 6.06 -32.05 -12.25
CA ALA A 165 7.22 -32.53 -13.00
C ALA A 165 8.11 -33.45 -12.13
N VAL A 166 8.33 -33.08 -10.87
CA VAL A 166 9.09 -33.89 -9.90
C VAL A 166 8.35 -35.19 -9.58
N ARG A 167 7.04 -35.14 -9.30
CA ARG A 167 6.22 -36.34 -9.04
C ARG A 167 6.20 -37.31 -10.22
N ALA A 168 6.16 -36.78 -11.44
CA ALA A 168 6.23 -37.57 -12.66
C ALA A 168 7.66 -38.05 -13.01
N ARG A 169 8.66 -37.79 -12.14
CA ARG A 169 10.08 -38.15 -12.31
C ARG A 169 10.62 -37.76 -13.69
N ARG A 170 10.28 -36.57 -14.16
CA ARG A 170 10.74 -36.06 -15.46
C ARG A 170 12.25 -35.82 -15.44
N ARG A 171 12.88 -35.85 -16.62
CA ARG A 171 14.32 -35.54 -16.78
C ARG A 171 14.68 -34.13 -16.33
N SER A 172 13.71 -33.22 -16.33
CA SER A 172 13.82 -31.85 -15.81
C SER A 172 13.86 -31.79 -14.28
N ALA A 173 13.46 -32.85 -13.56
CA ALA A 173 13.32 -32.81 -12.11
C ALA A 173 14.61 -32.41 -11.37
N PRO A 174 15.81 -32.92 -11.73
CA PRO A 174 17.05 -32.47 -11.09
C PRO A 174 17.31 -30.97 -11.32
N ILE A 175 17.05 -30.47 -12.54
CA ILE A 175 17.24 -29.06 -12.88
C ILE A 175 16.26 -28.19 -12.09
N VAL A 176 14.99 -28.58 -12.04
CA VAL A 176 13.95 -27.90 -11.27
C VAL A 176 14.32 -27.86 -9.78
N ILE A 177 14.73 -28.99 -9.20
CA ILE A 177 15.15 -29.06 -7.79
C ILE A 177 16.36 -28.16 -7.53
N SER A 178 17.36 -28.17 -8.42
CA SER A 178 18.54 -27.29 -8.29
C SER A 178 18.16 -25.81 -8.35
N LEU A 179 17.29 -25.41 -9.28
CA LEU A 179 16.81 -24.03 -9.38
C LEU A 179 16.07 -23.59 -8.12
N LEU A 180 15.19 -24.44 -7.58
CA LEU A 180 14.49 -24.17 -6.33
C LEU A 180 15.45 -24.08 -5.14
N ALA A 181 16.46 -24.96 -5.06
CA ALA A 181 17.47 -24.90 -4.00
C ALA A 181 18.30 -23.62 -4.07
N VAL A 182 18.70 -23.18 -5.27
CA VAL A 182 19.37 -21.89 -5.47
C VAL A 182 18.45 -20.73 -5.06
N GLY A 183 17.16 -20.79 -5.40
CA GLY A 183 16.15 -19.83 -4.96
C GLY A 183 16.06 -19.73 -3.44
N CYS A 184 15.98 -20.86 -2.75
CA CYS A 184 15.95 -20.89 -1.29
C CYS A 184 17.24 -20.33 -0.65
N VAL A 185 18.42 -20.62 -1.20
CA VAL A 185 19.69 -20.06 -0.71
C VAL A 185 19.75 -18.55 -0.94
N TRP A 186 19.30 -18.09 -2.12
CA TRP A 186 19.22 -16.67 -2.44
C TRP A 186 18.27 -15.94 -1.48
N GLN A 187 17.09 -16.49 -1.24
CA GLN A 187 16.14 -15.99 -0.25
C GLN A 187 16.78 -15.94 1.13
N PHE A 188 17.37 -17.03 1.61
CA PHE A 188 18.03 -17.01 2.91
C PHE A 188 19.08 -15.89 3.00
N GLY A 189 19.91 -15.72 1.97
CA GLY A 189 20.86 -14.61 1.88
C GLY A 189 20.19 -13.22 1.92
N SER A 190 19.07 -13.06 1.22
CA SER A 190 18.30 -11.81 1.19
C SER A 190 17.62 -11.50 2.53
N THR A 191 17.14 -12.53 3.25
CA THR A 191 16.61 -12.42 4.61
C THR A 191 17.70 -11.98 5.58
N VAL A 192 18.89 -12.58 5.48
CA VAL A 192 20.03 -12.19 6.31
C VAL A 192 20.49 -10.77 6.00
N GLU A 193 20.58 -10.40 4.72
CA GLU A 193 20.88 -9.02 4.29
C GLU A 193 19.86 -8.05 4.93
N TRP A 194 18.57 -8.32 4.78
CA TRP A 194 17.50 -7.51 5.36
C TRP A 194 17.58 -7.42 6.89
N ALA A 195 17.77 -8.55 7.59
CA ALA A 195 17.84 -8.58 9.05
C ALA A 195 19.09 -7.86 9.60
N SER A 196 20.16 -7.78 8.79
CA SER A 196 21.40 -7.08 9.15
C SER A 196 21.37 -5.58 8.81
N LYS A 197 20.42 -5.11 7.99
CA LYS A 197 20.31 -3.69 7.65
C LYS A 197 19.88 -2.91 8.88
N ARG A 198 20.68 -1.90 9.23
CA ARG A 198 20.22 -0.85 10.14
C ARG A 198 19.13 -0.06 9.44
N LEU A 199 18.01 0.14 10.12
CA LEU A 199 16.98 1.07 9.67
C LEU A 199 17.58 2.47 9.68
N ASP A 200 17.64 3.10 8.51
CA ASP A 200 18.08 4.48 8.37
C ASP A 200 16.86 5.40 8.53
N TYR A 201 16.52 5.66 9.79
CA TYR A 201 15.32 6.42 10.16
C TYR A 201 15.27 7.83 9.56
N LEU A 202 16.42 8.40 9.17
CA LEU A 202 16.51 9.76 8.63
C LEU A 202 16.24 9.80 7.12
N ASN A 203 16.59 8.73 6.40
CA ASN A 203 16.44 8.67 4.94
C ASN A 203 15.31 7.73 4.49
N MET A 204 14.77 6.91 5.39
CA MET A 204 13.65 6.01 5.11
C MET A 204 12.33 6.64 5.57
N GLY A 205 11.42 6.94 4.65
CA GLY A 205 10.05 7.38 5.01
C GLY A 205 9.19 6.26 5.57
N TRP A 206 9.51 5.02 5.20
CA TRP A 206 8.76 3.82 5.55
C TRP A 206 9.72 2.68 5.87
N ALA A 207 9.33 1.85 6.82
CA ALA A 207 9.99 0.58 7.10
C ALA A 207 9.02 -0.59 6.83
N PHE A 208 9.55 -1.68 6.30
CA PHE A 208 8.82 -2.95 6.20
C PHE A 208 9.38 -3.87 7.28
N PRO A 209 8.63 -4.16 8.36
CA PRO A 209 9.13 -4.88 9.53
C PRO A 209 9.29 -6.38 9.27
N MET A 210 8.88 -6.86 8.10
CA MET A 210 9.08 -8.23 7.67
C MET A 210 9.83 -8.26 6.32
N PRO A 211 10.73 -9.23 6.12
CA PRO A 211 11.31 -9.45 4.80
C PRO A 211 10.20 -9.89 3.84
N TYR A 212 10.30 -9.50 2.57
CA TYR A 212 9.39 -9.92 1.50
C TYR A 212 7.95 -9.40 1.57
N THR A 213 7.66 -8.47 2.49
CA THR A 213 6.35 -7.82 2.60
C THR A 213 6.34 -6.40 2.01
N GLN A 214 7.34 -6.06 1.19
CA GLN A 214 7.49 -4.73 0.54
C GLN A 214 6.32 -4.35 -0.38
N THR A 215 5.36 -5.26 -0.58
CA THR A 215 4.27 -5.16 -1.53
C THR A 215 2.90 -5.20 -0.86
N THR A 216 2.87 -5.39 0.45
CA THR A 216 1.66 -5.33 1.25
C THR A 216 1.66 -3.96 1.91
N LEU A 217 0.79 -3.07 1.43
CA LEU A 217 0.58 -1.73 2.01
C LEU A 217 0.39 -1.84 3.54
N ASP A 218 -0.36 -2.86 3.95
CA ASP A 218 -0.56 -3.42 5.30
C ASP A 218 0.68 -3.63 6.18
N CYS A 219 1.88 -3.63 5.60
CA CYS A 219 3.13 -3.84 6.33
C CYS A 219 4.10 -2.68 6.19
N ALA A 220 3.72 -1.59 5.50
CA ALA A 220 4.54 -0.40 5.40
C ALA A 220 4.30 0.49 6.62
N VAL A 221 5.30 0.59 7.49
CA VAL A 221 5.24 1.40 8.72
C VAL A 221 5.86 2.77 8.45
N PRO A 222 5.08 3.87 8.48
CA PRO A 222 5.64 5.21 8.38
C PRO A 222 6.41 5.56 9.65
N ILE A 223 7.71 5.84 9.50
CA ILE A 223 8.63 6.03 10.64
C ILE A 223 8.21 7.25 11.46
N MET A 224 8.02 8.40 10.81
CA MET A 224 7.61 9.65 11.47
C MET A 224 6.30 9.49 12.25
N SER A 225 5.27 8.87 11.66
CA SER A 225 3.99 8.63 12.37
C SER A 225 4.16 7.71 13.58
N THR A 226 5.09 6.75 13.50
CA THR A 226 5.35 5.81 14.61
C THR A 226 6.06 6.50 15.77
N ASP A 227 7.04 7.35 15.49
CA ASP A 227 7.76 8.09 16.52
C ASP A 227 6.90 9.20 17.11
N TRP A 228 6.12 9.91 16.28
CA TRP A 228 5.14 10.88 16.77
C TRP A 228 4.07 10.25 17.65
N PHE A 229 3.56 9.05 17.29
CA PHE A 229 2.66 8.30 18.18
C PHE A 229 3.30 8.00 19.54
N LYS A 230 4.56 7.54 19.58
CA LYS A 230 5.25 7.27 20.86
C LYS A 230 5.41 8.54 21.70
N GLU A 231 5.70 9.66 21.05
CA GLU A 231 5.82 10.97 21.70
C GLU A 231 4.49 11.41 22.31
N LEU A 232 3.39 11.40 21.53
CA LEU A 232 2.06 11.75 22.04
C LEU A 232 1.59 10.81 23.14
N ARG A 233 1.87 9.50 23.00
CA ARG A 233 1.58 8.52 24.05
C ARG A 233 2.31 8.87 25.34
N ALA A 234 3.62 9.15 25.28
CA ALA A 234 4.40 9.52 26.45
C ALA A 234 3.82 10.79 27.10
N THR A 235 3.46 11.80 26.31
CA THR A 235 2.81 13.02 26.79
C THR A 235 1.50 12.74 27.54
N VAL A 236 0.64 11.86 27.01
CA VAL A 236 -0.62 11.48 27.66
C VAL A 236 -0.41 10.56 28.88
N ASP A 237 0.60 9.70 28.85
CA ASP A 237 1.01 8.87 29.99
C ASP A 237 1.59 9.70 31.14
N ASP A 238 2.23 10.84 30.84
CA ASP A 238 2.66 11.86 31.80
C ASP A 238 1.52 12.74 32.33
N GLY A 239 0.27 12.49 31.90
CA GLY A 239 -0.92 13.18 32.37
C GLY A 239 -1.22 14.50 31.65
N ARG A 240 -0.49 14.83 30.60
CA ARG A 240 -0.77 16.00 29.76
C ARG A 240 -1.81 15.68 28.69
N LYS A 241 -2.44 16.72 28.17
CA LYS A 241 -3.40 16.66 27.08
C LYS A 241 -2.69 16.97 25.76
N VAL A 242 -3.27 16.53 24.65
CA VAL A 242 -2.74 16.81 23.32
C VAL A 242 -3.81 17.43 22.42
N LEU A 243 -3.47 18.51 21.73
CA LEU A 243 -4.29 19.14 20.69
C LEU A 243 -3.67 18.83 19.33
N LEU A 244 -4.43 18.16 18.46
CA LEU A 244 -3.97 17.74 17.14
C LEU A 244 -4.75 18.47 16.06
N LEU A 245 -4.09 19.41 15.39
CA LEU A 245 -4.57 20.01 14.14
C LEU A 245 -4.18 19.06 13.00
N TYR A 246 -5.12 18.19 12.65
CA TYR A 246 -4.81 17.02 11.82
C TYR A 246 -6.04 16.54 11.06
N ASN A 247 -5.90 16.41 9.74
CA ASN A 247 -6.99 16.02 8.83
C ASN A 247 -6.80 14.65 8.17
N LEU A 248 -5.69 13.96 8.44
CA LEU A 248 -5.50 12.63 7.88
C LEU A 248 -6.14 11.59 8.81
N THR A 249 -6.51 10.45 8.27
CA THR A 249 -6.53 9.18 9.02
C THR A 249 -5.82 8.13 8.19
N SER A 250 -5.72 6.90 8.71
CA SER A 250 -5.22 5.76 7.93
C SER A 250 -5.85 5.72 6.52
N PHE A 251 -5.02 5.44 5.52
CA PHE A 251 -5.44 5.26 4.13
C PHE A 251 -6.23 3.94 4.02
N ASP A 252 -7.36 3.94 3.31
CA ASP A 252 -8.32 2.81 3.19
C ASP A 252 -7.70 1.46 2.73
N GLU A 253 -6.51 1.50 2.12
CA GLU A 253 -5.79 0.29 1.70
C GLU A 253 -4.81 -0.25 2.76
N ASN A 254 -4.82 0.32 3.98
CA ASN A 254 -3.87 0.00 5.05
C ASN A 254 -4.58 -0.30 6.38
N ASN A 255 -5.60 -1.16 6.34
CA ASN A 255 -6.51 -1.40 7.47
C ASN A 255 -5.90 -2.26 8.58
N THR A 256 -4.72 -2.85 8.34
CA THR A 256 -4.03 -3.74 9.29
C THR A 256 -2.81 -3.11 9.96
N ASP A 257 -2.35 -1.95 9.48
CA ASP A 257 -1.47 -1.04 10.20
C ASP A 257 -2.27 0.25 10.45
N PRO A 258 -2.64 0.60 11.71
CA PRO A 258 -3.22 1.91 12.00
C PRO A 258 -2.15 2.98 11.70
N ALA A 259 -1.92 3.31 10.43
CA ALA A 259 -0.88 4.22 9.99
C ALA A 259 -1.12 5.64 10.53
N GLY A 260 -2.37 5.93 10.91
CA GLY A 260 -2.75 7.16 11.59
C GLY A 260 -2.42 7.12 13.08
N VAL A 261 -1.87 8.24 13.54
CA VAL A 261 -1.46 8.44 14.94
C VAL A 261 -2.67 8.43 15.88
N ILE A 262 -3.84 8.84 15.39
CA ILE A 262 -5.10 8.90 16.14
C ILE A 262 -5.60 7.51 16.50
N GLU A 263 -5.59 6.58 15.54
CA GLU A 263 -6.03 5.21 15.71
C GLU A 263 -5.18 4.48 16.73
N ARG A 264 -3.85 4.68 16.65
CA ARG A 264 -2.90 4.11 17.63
C ARG A 264 -3.15 4.67 19.03
N LEU A 265 -3.40 5.97 19.16
CA LEU A 265 -3.75 6.59 20.44
C LEU A 265 -5.10 6.05 20.96
N TYR A 266 -6.12 5.96 20.12
CA TYR A 266 -7.44 5.48 20.51
C TYR A 266 -7.40 4.02 21.01
N LEU A 267 -6.73 3.14 20.26
CA LEU A 267 -6.55 1.74 20.64
C LEU A 267 -5.73 1.57 21.92
N HIS A 268 -4.71 2.43 22.13
CA HIS A 268 -3.87 2.37 23.31
C HIS A 268 -4.56 2.88 24.57
N LEU A 269 -5.25 4.02 24.48
CA LEU A 269 -5.84 4.72 25.61
C LEU A 269 -7.23 4.18 25.99
N GLY A 270 -7.96 3.63 25.01
CA GLY A 270 -9.39 3.33 25.14
C GLY A 270 -10.25 4.59 25.07
N HIS A 271 -11.57 4.41 24.89
CA HIS A 271 -12.50 5.49 24.54
C HIS A 271 -12.47 6.68 25.52
N GLU A 272 -12.74 6.43 26.80
CA GLU A 272 -12.87 7.49 27.81
C GLU A 272 -11.57 8.30 27.98
N ARG A 273 -10.43 7.62 28.04
CA ARG A 273 -9.13 8.28 28.20
C ARG A 273 -8.75 9.04 26.94
N PHE A 274 -9.01 8.49 25.76
CA PHE A 274 -8.80 9.19 24.49
C PHE A 274 -9.64 10.48 24.44
N MET A 275 -10.95 10.40 24.66
CA MET A 275 -11.84 11.57 24.58
C MET A 275 -11.49 12.66 25.61
N SER A 276 -10.92 12.31 26.76
CA SER A 276 -10.54 13.27 27.80
C SER A 276 -9.14 13.86 27.66
N THR A 277 -8.26 13.27 26.84
CA THR A 277 -6.85 13.68 26.74
C THR A 277 -6.39 14.04 25.34
N VAL A 278 -7.09 13.59 24.29
CA VAL A 278 -6.74 13.84 22.88
C VAL A 278 -7.84 14.68 22.24
N TYR A 279 -7.50 15.92 21.86
CA TYR A 279 -8.39 16.84 21.18
C TYR A 279 -8.07 16.87 19.69
N VAL A 280 -8.95 16.26 18.90
CA VAL A 280 -8.96 16.31 17.44
C VAL A 280 -10.39 16.55 16.97
N PHE A 281 -10.55 17.39 15.95
CA PHE A 281 -11.85 17.82 15.44
C PHE A 281 -12.00 17.48 13.97
N GLY A 282 -13.25 17.36 13.49
CA GLY A 282 -13.59 17.18 12.09
C GLY A 282 -15.08 17.12 11.79
N ASP A 283 -15.47 17.43 10.56
CA ASP A 283 -16.86 17.31 10.12
C ASP A 283 -17.27 15.85 9.94
N ASP A 284 -18.54 15.55 10.22
CA ASP A 284 -19.18 14.24 10.07
C ASP A 284 -18.58 13.08 10.89
N ARG A 285 -17.60 13.34 11.78
CA ARG A 285 -16.79 12.29 12.47
C ARG A 285 -16.09 11.34 11.49
N ILE A 286 -16.01 11.73 10.24
CA ILE A 286 -15.46 10.95 9.14
C ILE A 286 -14.20 11.66 8.69
N ARG A 287 -13.07 10.98 8.87
CA ARG A 287 -11.86 11.24 8.09
C ARG A 287 -11.83 10.18 6.98
N TRP A 288 -10.68 9.81 6.44
CA TRP A 288 -10.64 8.62 5.55
C TRP A 288 -11.28 7.37 6.19
N ASN A 289 -11.21 7.24 7.52
CA ASN A 289 -11.89 6.20 8.30
C ASN A 289 -12.85 6.79 9.36
N GLU A 290 -13.82 5.98 9.81
CA GLU A 290 -14.70 6.31 10.93
C GLU A 290 -13.92 6.25 12.26
N LEU A 291 -13.59 7.41 12.82
CA LEU A 291 -12.93 7.52 14.12
C LEU A 291 -13.72 8.42 15.06
N PRO A 292 -13.68 8.16 16.38
CA PRO A 292 -14.32 9.02 17.36
C PRO A 292 -13.52 10.30 17.56
N ILE A 293 -13.60 11.21 16.58
CA ILE A 293 -13.13 12.59 16.67
C ILE A 293 -14.26 13.52 17.07
N ARG A 294 -13.92 14.71 17.57
CA ARG A 294 -14.91 15.70 18.00
C ARG A 294 -15.51 16.41 16.78
N PRO A 295 -16.81 16.76 16.79
CA PRO A 295 -17.41 17.55 15.71
C PRO A 295 -16.84 18.97 15.70
N MET A 296 -16.78 19.60 14.53
CA MET A 296 -16.31 20.99 14.39
C MET A 296 -17.11 22.00 15.24
N SER A 297 -18.38 21.71 15.55
CA SER A 297 -19.20 22.56 16.41
C SER A 297 -18.75 22.62 17.87
N GLU A 298 -17.83 21.74 18.30
CA GLU A 298 -17.28 21.72 19.67
C GLU A 298 -15.93 22.45 19.80
N VAL A 299 -15.37 22.99 18.70
CA VAL A 299 -14.02 23.59 18.70
C VAL A 299 -13.90 24.70 19.73
N ASP A 300 -14.73 25.74 19.63
CA ASP A 300 -14.63 26.93 20.50
C ASP A 300 -14.84 26.58 21.99
N SER A 301 -15.88 25.80 22.28
CA SER A 301 -16.20 25.42 23.67
C SER A 301 -15.11 24.54 24.28
N THR A 302 -14.47 23.68 23.48
CA THR A 302 -13.37 22.85 23.94
C THR A 302 -12.12 23.70 24.18
N LEU A 303 -11.72 24.53 23.21
CA LEU A 303 -10.54 25.38 23.34
C LEU A 303 -10.65 26.34 24.54
N ALA A 304 -11.82 26.91 24.77
CA ALA A 304 -12.08 27.76 25.95
C ALA A 304 -11.89 27.03 27.30
N SER A 305 -11.99 25.71 27.32
CA SER A 305 -11.82 24.88 28.53
C SER A 305 -10.38 24.42 28.77
N LEU A 306 -9.48 24.65 27.81
CA LEU A 306 -8.09 24.19 27.90
C LEU A 306 -7.25 25.15 28.74
N THR A 307 -6.36 24.57 29.54
CA THR A 307 -5.30 25.31 30.22
C THR A 307 -4.00 25.14 29.43
N PRO A 308 -3.36 26.22 28.94
CA PRO A 308 -2.22 26.13 28.02
C PRO A 308 -1.08 25.23 28.51
N ASP A 309 -0.70 25.34 29.80
CA ASP A 309 0.42 24.58 30.37
C ASP A 309 0.14 23.07 30.50
N GLU A 310 -1.11 22.64 30.35
CA GLU A 310 -1.51 21.22 30.38
C GLU A 310 -1.58 20.59 29.00
N VAL A 311 -1.42 21.36 27.92
CA VAL A 311 -1.71 20.92 26.54
C VAL A 311 -0.47 21.05 25.65
N GLU A 312 -0.09 19.95 25.02
CA GLU A 312 0.88 19.96 23.92
C GLU A 312 0.14 19.99 22.58
N ALA A 313 0.52 20.91 21.68
CA ALA A 313 -0.22 21.11 20.44
C ALA A 313 0.63 20.86 19.19
N TYR A 314 0.03 20.19 18.20
CA TYR A 314 0.71 19.76 16.99
C TYR A 314 -0.14 20.03 15.76
N TYR A 315 0.52 20.38 14.66
CA TYR A 315 -0.08 20.48 13.33
C TYR A 315 0.70 19.59 12.36
N LEU A 316 0.01 18.74 11.61
CA LEU A 316 0.61 18.01 10.50
C LEU A 316 0.00 18.46 9.18
N TYR A 317 0.84 19.02 8.32
CA TYR A 317 0.52 19.31 6.93
C TYR A 317 0.85 18.11 6.03
N HIS A 318 -0.05 17.80 5.08
CA HIS A 318 0.22 16.83 4.01
C HIS A 318 0.20 17.51 2.64
N PRO A 319 1.14 17.20 1.72
CA PRO A 319 1.12 17.76 0.36
C PRO A 319 -0.13 17.47 -0.48
N ASN A 320 -0.97 16.54 -0.01
CA ASN A 320 -2.23 16.25 -0.70
C ASN A 320 -3.29 17.29 -0.33
N ASP A 321 -3.15 17.97 0.81
CA ASP A 321 -4.10 19.01 1.22
C ASP A 321 -4.11 20.20 0.24
N ASP A 322 -3.11 20.32 -0.64
CA ASP A 322 -3.03 21.35 -1.69
C ASP A 322 -3.37 20.85 -3.10
N ARG A 323 -3.80 19.60 -3.24
CA ARG A 323 -4.12 19.02 -4.55
C ARG A 323 -5.47 19.51 -5.06
N ALA A 324 -5.44 20.40 -6.04
CA ALA A 324 -6.63 20.94 -6.70
C ALA A 324 -7.51 19.87 -7.38
N ASP A 325 -6.93 18.72 -7.76
CA ASP A 325 -7.64 17.61 -8.37
C ASP A 325 -8.29 16.66 -7.35
N TRP A 326 -8.13 16.93 -6.05
CA TRP A 326 -8.68 16.11 -4.98
C TRP A 326 -9.79 16.85 -4.24
N PRO A 327 -11.07 16.49 -4.43
CA PRO A 327 -12.21 17.23 -3.85
C PRO A 327 -12.18 17.35 -2.32
N MET A 328 -11.56 16.39 -1.63
CA MET A 328 -11.41 16.43 -0.17
C MET A 328 -10.39 17.46 0.31
N ALA A 329 -9.41 17.84 -0.53
CA ALA A 329 -8.40 18.85 -0.19
C ALA A 329 -9.04 20.19 0.16
N ALA A 330 -10.01 20.64 -0.65
CA ALA A 330 -10.72 21.90 -0.39
C ALA A 330 -11.49 21.90 0.95
N LYS A 331 -12.15 20.78 1.28
CA LYS A 331 -12.83 20.62 2.57
C LYS A 331 -11.82 20.66 3.73
N HIS A 332 -10.71 19.93 3.60
CA HIS A 332 -9.64 19.90 4.61
C HIS A 332 -9.02 21.28 4.85
N GLN A 333 -8.73 22.03 3.78
CA GLN A 333 -8.21 23.40 3.90
C GLN A 333 -9.18 24.31 4.64
N GLN A 334 -10.48 24.21 4.36
CA GLN A 334 -11.51 24.96 5.07
C GLN A 334 -11.56 24.60 6.56
N GLU A 335 -11.56 23.31 6.90
CA GLU A 335 -11.54 22.84 8.30
C GLU A 335 -10.30 23.34 9.06
N MET A 336 -9.12 23.28 8.44
CA MET A 336 -7.89 23.79 9.06
C MET A 336 -7.94 25.31 9.28
N GLY A 337 -8.50 26.06 8.33
CA GLY A 337 -8.70 27.50 8.50
C GLY A 337 -9.51 27.82 9.75
N VAL A 338 -10.67 27.15 9.92
CA VAL A 338 -11.52 27.31 11.10
C VAL A 338 -10.78 26.96 12.39
N LEU A 339 -10.04 25.84 12.41
CA LEU A 339 -9.29 25.42 13.59
C LEU A 339 -8.17 26.40 13.96
N PHE A 340 -7.42 26.90 12.98
CA PHE A 340 -6.38 27.89 13.24
C PHE A 340 -6.94 29.22 13.74
N ASP A 341 -8.06 29.67 13.18
CA ASP A 341 -8.72 30.90 13.63
C ASP A 341 -9.24 30.75 15.07
N ALA A 342 -9.81 29.61 15.41
CA ALA A 342 -10.27 29.33 16.78
C ALA A 342 -9.11 29.26 17.77
N VAL A 343 -8.01 28.56 17.43
CA VAL A 343 -6.80 28.52 18.26
C VAL A 343 -6.26 29.92 18.53
N ARG A 344 -6.13 30.77 17.50
CA ARG A 344 -5.67 32.16 17.64
C ARG A 344 -6.62 33.04 18.43
N THR A 345 -7.92 32.75 18.39
CA THR A 345 -8.93 33.47 19.17
C THR A 345 -8.74 33.23 20.66
N HIS A 346 -8.37 32.01 21.05
CA HIS A 346 -8.24 31.62 22.46
C HIS A 346 -6.81 31.75 23.02
N PHE A 347 -5.79 31.65 22.18
CA PHE A 347 -4.39 31.56 22.60
C PHE A 347 -3.45 32.33 21.67
N ASP A 348 -2.36 32.81 22.24
CA ASP A 348 -1.14 33.12 21.49
C ASP A 348 -0.40 31.81 21.15
N VAL A 349 0.23 31.73 19.98
CA VAL A 349 0.86 30.51 19.47
C VAL A 349 2.37 30.69 19.32
N GLU A 350 3.14 29.83 20.00
CA GLU A 350 4.59 29.80 19.93
C GLU A 350 5.07 28.52 19.22
N TRP A 351 5.71 28.64 18.06
CA TRP A 351 6.18 27.49 17.28
C TRP A 351 7.56 27.04 17.75
N HIS A 352 7.74 25.75 17.99
CA HIS A 352 8.97 25.19 18.58
C HIS A 352 9.77 24.31 17.65
N GLU A 353 9.11 23.38 16.95
CA GLU A 353 9.78 22.38 16.13
C GLU A 353 9.07 22.22 14.79
N ARG A 354 9.86 21.98 13.73
CA ARG A 354 9.38 21.61 12.40
C ARG A 354 10.16 20.39 11.89
N ARG A 355 9.47 19.27 11.74
CA ARG A 355 9.98 18.02 11.18
C ARG A 355 9.36 17.79 9.80
N MET A 356 10.17 17.49 8.80
CA MET A 356 9.69 17.15 7.45
C MET A 356 10.19 15.75 7.09
N ASP A 357 9.31 14.92 6.56
CA ASP A 357 9.70 13.59 6.06
C ASP A 357 9.94 13.58 4.55
N ILE A 358 10.42 12.45 4.04
CA ILE A 358 10.73 12.27 2.61
C ILE A 358 9.49 12.33 1.70
N GLN A 359 8.29 12.28 2.26
CA GLN A 359 7.04 12.43 1.51
C GLN A 359 6.56 13.88 1.45
N GLY A 360 7.31 14.80 2.05
CA GLY A 360 6.96 16.22 2.14
C GLY A 360 5.91 16.51 3.20
N ARG A 361 5.57 15.57 4.08
CA ARG A 361 4.70 15.84 5.24
C ARG A 361 5.48 16.67 6.24
N VAL A 362 4.83 17.68 6.82
CA VAL A 362 5.47 18.62 7.75
C VAL A 362 4.73 18.57 9.07
N LEU A 363 5.38 18.01 10.10
CA LEU A 363 4.93 18.02 11.48
C LEU A 363 5.49 19.25 12.19
N MET A 364 4.62 20.02 12.80
CA MET A 364 4.97 21.21 13.55
C MET A 364 4.45 21.10 14.98
N HIS A 365 5.31 21.40 15.95
CA HIS A 365 4.98 21.48 17.37
C HIS A 365 4.85 22.95 17.77
N PHE A 366 3.80 23.26 18.53
CA PHE A 366 3.58 24.60 19.06
C PHE A 366 3.02 24.55 20.49
N ALA A 367 3.40 25.55 21.29
CA ALA A 367 2.79 25.80 22.58
C ALA A 367 1.65 26.81 22.45
N LEU A 368 0.64 26.60 23.28
CA LEU A 368 -0.40 27.58 23.53
C LEU A 368 0.09 28.51 24.64
N ARG A 369 -0.20 29.80 24.52
CA ARG A 369 0.01 30.81 25.55
C ARG A 369 -1.32 31.50 25.85
N PRO A 370 -1.60 31.84 27.12
CA PRO A 370 -2.70 32.74 27.41
C PRO A 370 -2.48 34.04 26.64
N HIS A 371 -3.55 34.63 26.10
CA HIS A 371 -3.48 36.01 25.62
C HIS A 371 -2.98 36.89 26.76
N ASP A 372 -1.91 37.65 26.50
CA ASP A 372 -1.46 38.66 27.44
C ASP A 372 -2.57 39.69 27.62
N ASN A 373 -3.32 39.61 28.72
CA ASN A 373 -4.24 40.65 29.14
C ASN A 373 -3.45 41.88 29.60
N VAL A 374 -2.84 42.59 28.65
CA VAL A 374 -2.38 43.96 28.81
C VAL A 374 -3.11 44.79 27.76
N ASN A 375 -4.04 45.61 28.27
CA ASN A 375 -4.82 46.58 27.52
C ASN A 375 -4.04 47.25 26.36
N GLY A 376 -4.60 47.14 25.15
CA GLY A 376 -4.45 48.11 24.07
C GLY A 376 -3.13 48.10 23.32
N GLY A 377 -3.06 47.31 22.24
CA GLY A 377 -2.03 47.42 21.22
C GLY A 377 -2.50 46.77 19.92
N LEU A 378 -2.48 47.52 18.82
CA LEU A 378 -2.95 47.13 17.50
C LEU A 378 -2.29 45.84 16.98
N ALA A 379 -3.10 45.01 16.31
CA ALA A 379 -2.67 43.83 15.59
C ALA A 379 -1.64 44.15 14.48
N PRO A 380 -0.60 43.33 14.30
CA PRO A 380 0.08 43.21 13.01
C PRO A 380 -0.64 42.14 12.18
N THR A 381 -1.56 42.59 11.33
CA THR A 381 -1.85 41.88 10.08
C THR A 381 -0.60 41.93 9.18
N ASP A 382 -0.38 40.84 8.46
CA ASP A 382 0.67 40.60 7.44
C ASP A 382 1.88 39.82 7.95
N HIS A 383 1.93 38.52 7.61
CA HIS A 383 3.13 37.75 7.22
C HIS A 383 2.91 36.22 7.09
N LEU A 384 1.69 35.73 6.87
CA LEU A 384 1.47 34.29 6.59
C LEU A 384 1.41 33.92 5.10
N PHE A 385 1.48 34.90 4.19
CA PHE A 385 1.58 34.67 2.75
C PHE A 385 2.70 35.54 2.15
N GLY A 386 3.94 35.26 2.53
CA GLY A 386 5.12 35.77 1.84
C GLY A 386 5.63 34.74 0.84
N THR A 387 5.57 35.06 -0.45
CA THR A 387 6.38 34.38 -1.49
C THR A 387 7.85 34.49 -1.09
N TYR A 388 8.49 33.38 -0.77
CA TYR A 388 9.94 33.34 -0.60
C TYR A 388 10.60 33.18 -1.96
N ASP A 389 11.19 34.28 -2.42
CA ASP A 389 12.20 34.33 -3.47
C ASP A 389 13.51 33.76 -2.87
N GLU A 390 13.73 32.46 -3.01
CA GLU A 390 15.07 31.88 -2.82
C GLU A 390 15.74 31.72 -4.19
N SER A 391 16.43 32.78 -4.64
CA SER A 391 17.56 32.57 -5.54
C SER A 391 18.65 31.81 -4.76
N PRO A 392 19.18 30.71 -5.31
CA PRO A 392 19.95 29.74 -4.57
C PRO A 392 21.34 30.29 -4.23
N ALA A 393 21.67 30.30 -2.94
CA ALA A 393 23.06 30.39 -2.50
C ALA A 393 23.77 29.10 -2.94
N THR A 394 24.52 29.21 -4.02
CA THR A 394 25.49 28.22 -4.49
C THR A 394 26.36 27.72 -3.34
N CYS A 395 26.22 26.44 -3.00
CA CYS A 395 27.34 25.65 -2.50
C CYS A 395 27.48 24.39 -3.35
N SER A 396 28.51 24.45 -4.18
CA SER A 396 29.02 23.42 -5.08
C SER A 396 29.46 22.16 -4.32
N THR A 397 28.81 21.04 -4.59
CA THR A 397 29.47 19.74 -4.84
C THR A 397 28.48 18.78 -5.51
N GLN A 398 28.11 19.06 -6.76
CA GLN A 398 27.65 18.02 -7.68
C GLN A 398 28.87 17.24 -8.17
N ARG A 399 29.19 16.12 -7.51
CA ARG A 399 29.83 14.99 -8.17
C ARG A 399 28.77 13.91 -8.39
N ARG A 400 28.64 13.55 -9.66
CA ARG A 400 27.84 12.46 -10.23
C ARG A 400 27.67 11.27 -9.29
N ALA A 401 26.41 10.87 -9.09
CA ALA A 401 26.03 9.50 -8.84
C ALA A 401 24.86 9.15 -9.78
N SER A 402 25.15 9.20 -11.09
CA SER A 402 24.60 8.20 -12.01
C SER A 402 25.33 6.90 -11.67
N ASP A 403 24.63 5.98 -11.00
CA ASP A 403 24.91 4.54 -10.82
C ASP A 403 24.47 4.09 -9.42
N ALA A 404 23.17 3.84 -9.25
CA ALA A 404 22.59 2.82 -8.36
C ALA A 404 21.07 2.96 -8.35
N PHE A 405 20.37 2.09 -9.08
CA PHE A 405 19.28 1.19 -8.65
C PHE A 405 18.48 0.70 -9.86
#